data_AF-A0A356EKX5-F1
#
_entry.id   AF-A0A356EKX5-F1
#
_cell.length_a   1.000
_cell.length_b   1.000
_cell.length_c   1.000
_cell.angle_alpha   90.00
_cell.angle_beta   90.00
_cell.angle_gamma   90.00
#
_symmetry.space_group_name_H-M   'P 1'
#
loop_
_entity.id
_entity.type
_entity.pdbx_description
1 polymer ?
#
loop_
_entity_poly.entity_id
_entity_poly.type
_entity_poly.pdbx_seq_one_letter_code
_entity_poly.pdbx_strand_id
1 'polypeptide(L)'
;MPRSKYLLTIAVCLLGAALLGHPGSAAAATNWTGTIDANWGTVGNWDNGLPIAGADAAINGGTYSPVLDVDAAAGNLLIGTTVGSQLDISN
;
A
#
# COMPACT_ATOMS: atom_id res chain seq x y z
N MET A 1 38.69 -10.51 -40.43
CA MET A 1 37.58 -10.99 -39.56
C MET A 1 37.08 -9.83 -38.69
N PRO A 2 35.91 -9.22 -38.93
CA PRO A 2 35.43 -8.10 -38.12
C PRO A 2 34.64 -8.61 -36.91
N ARG A 3 35.34 -8.92 -35.81
CA ARG A 3 34.75 -9.42 -34.55
C ARG A 3 34.08 -8.32 -33.69
N SER A 4 34.18 -7.04 -34.06
CA SER A 4 33.75 -5.93 -33.19
C SER A 4 32.28 -5.51 -33.34
N LYS A 5 31.55 -5.99 -34.37
CA LYS A 5 30.14 -5.61 -34.59
C LYS A 5 29.15 -6.44 -33.78
N TYR A 6 29.53 -7.66 -33.38
CA TYR A 6 28.66 -8.58 -32.62
C TYR A 6 28.71 -8.33 -31.11
N LEU A 7 29.79 -7.71 -30.61
CA LEU A 7 29.93 -7.38 -29.19
C LEU A 7 29.00 -6.23 -28.75
N LEU A 8 28.62 -5.33 -29.66
CA LEU A 8 27.72 -4.23 -29.36
C LEU A 8 26.23 -4.65 -29.35
N THR A 9 25.86 -5.67 -30.13
CA THR A 9 24.47 -6.14 -30.21
C THR A 9 24.04 -6.97 -28.99
N ILE A 10 24.96 -7.69 -28.35
CA ILE A 10 24.65 -8.57 -27.21
C ILE A 10 24.36 -7.76 -25.92
N ALA A 11 24.97 -6.59 -25.75
CA ALA A 11 24.76 -5.74 -24.58
C ALA A 11 23.34 -5.14 -24.50
N VAL A 12 22.65 -4.98 -25.64
CA VAL A 12 21.32 -4.36 -25.69
C VAL A 12 20.20 -5.33 -25.29
N CYS A 13 20.38 -6.64 -25.48
CA CYS A 13 19.34 -7.63 -25.14
C CYS A 13 19.24 -7.95 -23.63
N LEU A 14 20.32 -7.79 -22.87
CA LEU A 14 20.29 -8.04 -21.42
C LEU A 14 19.73 -6.86 -20.60
N LEU A 15 19.68 -5.66 -21.19
CA LEU A 15 19.07 -4.49 -20.54
C LEU A 15 17.56 -4.39 -20.81
N GLY A 16 17.07 -4.96 -21.92
CA GLY A 16 15.65 -4.96 -22.28
C GLY A 16 14.78 -6.00 -21.53
N ALA A 17 15.38 -7.08 -21.03
CA ALA A 17 14.66 -8.14 -20.32
C ALA A 17 14.38 -7.83 -18.84
N ALA A 18 15.12 -6.89 -18.24
CA ALA A 18 14.93 -6.50 -16.84
C ALA A 18 13.71 -5.57 -16.62
N LEU A 19 13.13 -5.03 -17.70
CA LEU A 19 12.01 -4.07 -17.59
C LEU A 19 10.62 -4.69 -17.77
N LEU A 20 10.52 -5.94 -18.22
CA LEU A 20 9.24 -6.59 -18.57
C LEU A 20 8.70 -7.54 -17.49
N GLY A 21 9.36 -7.62 -16.34
CA GLY A 21 9.00 -8.52 -15.25
C GLY A 21 9.19 -7.89 -13.89
N HIS A 22 8.70 -6.67 -13.68
CA HIS A 22 8.42 -6.24 -12.31
C HIS A 22 7.12 -6.94 -11.92
N PRO A 23 7.12 -7.96 -11.04
CA PRO A 23 5.89 -8.36 -10.38
C PRO A 23 5.30 -7.07 -9.81
N GLY A 24 4.07 -6.73 -10.20
CA GLY A 24 3.41 -5.53 -9.68
C GLY A 24 3.56 -5.56 -8.17
N SER A 25 4.22 -4.55 -7.61
CA SER A 25 4.47 -4.51 -6.17
C SER A 25 3.12 -4.63 -5.48
N ALA A 26 2.87 -5.73 -4.79
CA ALA A 26 1.64 -5.87 -4.01
C ALA A 26 1.58 -4.65 -3.09
N ALA A 27 0.47 -3.92 -3.12
CA ALA A 27 0.32 -2.77 -2.25
C ALA A 27 0.37 -3.30 -0.81
N ALA A 28 1.37 -2.83 -0.05
CA ALA A 28 1.61 -3.34 1.28
C ALA A 28 0.41 -2.98 2.18
N ALA A 29 0.06 -3.89 3.09
CA ALA A 29 -0.98 -3.63 4.07
C ALA A 29 -0.60 -2.41 4.93
N THR A 30 -1.61 -1.68 5.40
CA THR A 30 -1.44 -0.52 6.28
C THR A 30 -2.32 -0.66 7.51
N ASN A 31 -1.78 -0.34 8.68
CA ASN A 31 -2.47 -0.48 9.95
C ASN A 31 -2.87 0.90 10.49
N TRP A 32 -4.11 0.98 10.97
CA TRP A 32 -4.57 2.12 11.76
C TRP A 32 -3.79 2.20 13.06
N THR A 33 -3.18 3.35 13.31
CA THR A 33 -2.49 3.70 14.56
C THR A 33 -3.34 4.62 15.43
N GLY A 34 -4.18 5.47 14.81
CA GLY A 34 -5.07 6.41 15.48
C GLY A 34 -4.36 7.28 16.51
N THR A 35 -3.16 7.79 16.19
CA THR A 35 -2.33 8.56 17.12
C THR A 35 -2.56 10.06 17.07
N ILE A 36 -3.14 10.59 15.99
CA ILE A 36 -3.33 12.04 15.78
C ILE A 36 -4.77 12.45 16.09
N ASP A 37 -5.72 11.81 15.43
CA ASP A 37 -7.16 12.07 15.56
C ASP A 37 -7.96 10.84 15.10
N ALA A 38 -9.28 10.98 14.99
CA ALA A 38 -10.19 9.93 14.54
C ALA A 38 -10.36 9.89 13.01
N ASN A 39 -9.82 10.84 12.24
CA ASN A 39 -10.15 10.97 10.82
C ASN A 39 -9.43 9.93 9.99
N TRP A 40 -10.18 9.13 9.22
CA TRP A 40 -9.65 8.15 8.28
C TRP A 40 -8.66 8.79 7.30
N GLY A 41 -8.99 9.98 6.79
CA GLY A 41 -8.19 10.71 5.80
C GLY A 41 -6.85 11.26 6.31
N THR A 42 -6.62 11.27 7.63
CA THR A 42 -5.35 11.73 8.21
C THR A 42 -4.26 10.67 7.98
N VAL A 43 -3.38 10.91 7.01
CA VAL A 43 -2.26 10.00 6.62
C VAL A 43 -1.44 9.53 7.84
N GLY A 44 -1.21 10.40 8.82
CA GLY A 44 -0.42 10.09 10.01
C GLY A 44 -1.10 9.15 11.02
N ASN A 45 -2.37 8.79 10.82
CA ASN A 45 -3.04 7.72 11.57
C ASN A 45 -2.79 6.33 10.96
N TRP A 46 -1.95 6.22 9.92
CA TRP A 46 -1.63 4.97 9.25
C TRP A 46 -0.11 4.75 9.22
N ASP A 47 0.34 3.54 9.56
CA ASP A 47 1.77 3.23 9.66
C ASP A 47 2.48 3.15 8.29
N ASN A 48 1.72 2.89 7.23
CA ASN A 48 2.23 2.75 5.86
C ASN A 48 1.46 3.61 4.86
N GLY A 49 0.96 4.77 5.33
CA GLY A 49 0.14 5.68 4.55
C GLY A 49 -1.31 5.21 4.36
N LEU A 50 -2.11 6.03 3.67
CA LEU A 50 -3.52 5.74 3.47
C LEU A 50 -3.73 4.43 2.70
N PRO A 51 -4.73 3.62 3.08
CA PRO A 51 -5.22 2.55 2.24
C PRO A 51 -5.64 3.08 0.87
N ILE A 52 -5.33 2.31 -0.16
CA ILE A 52 -5.79 2.55 -1.53
C ILE A 52 -6.41 1.27 -2.07
N ALA A 53 -7.08 1.36 -3.22
CA ALA A 53 -7.59 0.19 -3.92
C ALA A 53 -6.47 -0.85 -4.14
N GLY A 54 -6.68 -2.07 -3.62
CA GLY A 54 -5.73 -3.17 -3.70
C GLY A 54 -4.70 -3.25 -2.54
N ALA A 55 -4.67 -2.27 -1.63
CA ALA A 55 -3.91 -2.34 -0.39
C ALA A 55 -4.81 -2.75 0.77
N ASP A 56 -4.43 -3.77 1.53
CA ASP A 56 -5.20 -4.18 2.69
C ASP A 56 -5.05 -3.18 3.83
N ALA A 57 -6.12 -2.97 4.58
CA ALA A 57 -6.16 -2.11 5.76
C ALA A 57 -6.54 -2.93 6.99
N ALA A 58 -5.89 -2.67 8.13
CA ALA A 58 -6.25 -3.30 9.39
C ALA A 58 -6.45 -2.28 10.50
N ILE A 59 -7.57 -2.39 11.20
CA ILE A 59 -7.88 -1.62 12.41
C ILE A 59 -7.75 -2.57 13.59
N ASN A 60 -6.62 -2.43 14.30
CA ASN A 60 -6.24 -3.27 15.43
C ASN A 60 -6.37 -2.52 16.77
N GLY A 61 -7.05 -1.37 16.78
CA GLY A 61 -7.11 -0.43 17.88
C GLY A 61 -6.23 0.81 17.66
N GLY A 62 -6.38 1.79 18.53
CA GLY A 62 -5.67 3.08 18.48
C GLY A 62 -6.14 3.97 19.63
N THR A 63 -5.50 5.12 19.84
CA THR A 63 -5.99 6.10 20.82
C THR A 63 -7.36 6.63 20.42
N TYR A 64 -7.54 6.85 19.11
CA TYR A 64 -8.80 7.23 18.50
C TYR A 64 -9.32 6.09 17.61
N SER A 65 -10.61 5.76 17.74
CA SER A 65 -11.30 4.91 16.76
C SER A 65 -11.46 5.68 15.44
N PRO A 66 -11.22 5.04 14.28
CA PRO A 66 -11.39 5.69 13.00
C PRO A 66 -12.86 6.03 12.74
N VAL A 67 -13.07 7.23 12.20
CA VAL A 67 -14.31 7.73 11.60
C VAL A 67 -14.02 7.90 10.11
N LEU A 68 -14.86 7.29 9.27
CA LEU A 68 -14.79 7.47 7.83
C LEU A 68 -15.30 8.87 7.45
N ASP A 69 -14.38 9.83 7.36
CA ASP A 69 -14.63 11.26 7.10
C ASP A 69 -14.48 11.66 5.63
N VAL A 70 -13.98 10.74 4.80
CA VAL A 70 -13.72 10.90 3.37
C VAL A 70 -14.12 9.65 2.60
N ASP A 71 -14.32 9.80 1.28
CA ASP A 71 -14.38 8.64 0.39
C ASP A 71 -13.04 7.91 0.39
N ALA A 72 -13.02 6.67 0.89
CA ALA A 72 -11.82 5.86 0.99
C ALA A 72 -11.95 4.54 0.21
N ALA A 73 -10.82 4.03 -0.26
CA ALA A 73 -10.72 2.73 -0.91
C ALA A 73 -9.68 1.87 -0.19
N ALA A 74 -9.98 0.59 0.00
CA ALA A 74 -9.05 -0.42 0.47
C ALA A 74 -9.24 -1.70 -0.37
N GLY A 75 -8.26 -2.60 -0.34
CA GLY A 75 -8.42 -3.97 -0.81
C GLY A 75 -9.36 -4.74 0.12
N ASN A 76 -8.79 -5.38 1.15
CA ASN A 76 -9.55 -5.91 2.26
C ASN A 76 -9.47 -4.97 3.46
N LEU A 77 -10.51 -4.95 4.29
CA LEU A 77 -10.52 -4.27 5.58
C LEU A 77 -10.69 -5.30 6.70
N LEU A 78 -9.70 -5.41 7.56
CA LEU A 78 -9.78 -6.17 8.80
C LEU A 78 -10.12 -5.23 9.96
N ILE A 79 -11.16 -5.56 10.73
CA ILE A 79 -11.48 -4.90 12.01
C ILE A 79 -11.45 -5.97 13.09
N GLY A 80 -10.56 -5.82 14.08
CA GLY A 80 -10.55 -6.68 15.25
C GLY A 80 -9.51 -7.80 15.24
N THR A 81 -8.28 -7.44 15.60
CA THR A 81 -7.33 -8.36 16.24
C THR A 81 -7.20 -8.11 17.75
N THR A 82 -7.82 -7.05 18.25
CA THR A 82 -7.67 -6.55 19.62
C THR A 82 -9.02 -6.02 20.13
N VAL A 83 -9.25 -6.10 21.46
CA VAL A 83 -10.49 -5.61 22.09
C VAL A 83 -10.66 -4.10 21.82
N GLY A 84 -11.87 -3.70 21.42
CA GLY A 84 -12.20 -2.29 21.16
C GLY A 84 -11.90 -1.81 19.73
N SER A 85 -11.46 -2.69 18.82
CA SER A 85 -11.35 -2.34 17.40
C SER A 85 -12.73 -2.01 16.81
N GLN A 86 -12.88 -0.83 16.22
CA GLN A 86 -14.14 -0.30 15.72
C GLN A 86 -13.87 0.58 14.49
N LEU A 87 -14.85 0.68 13.58
CA LEU A 87 -14.90 1.71 12.55
C LEU A 87 -16.27 2.38 12.62
N ASP A 88 -16.29 3.70 12.79
CA ASP A 88 -17.52 4.48 12.74
C ASP A 88 -17.73 5.04 11.33
N ILE A 89 -18.88 4.74 10.74
CA ILE A 89 -19.29 5.26 9.43
C ILE A 89 -20.37 6.31 9.67
N SER A 90 -20.00 7.57 9.50
CA SER A 90 -20.92 8.70 9.62
C SER A 90 -21.35 9.14 8.22
N ASN A 91 -22.66 9.30 8.01
CA ASN A 91 -23.26 9.84 6.78
C ASN A 91 -23.62 11.30 7.02
#